data_AF-A0A101VVG4-F1
#
_entry.id   AF-A0A101VVG4-F1
#
_cell.length_a   1.000
_cell.length_b   1.000
_cell.length_c   1.000
_cell.angle_alpha   90.00
_cell.angle_beta   90.00
_cell.angle_gamma   90.00
#
_symmetry.space_group_name_H-M   'P 1'
#
loop_
_entity.id
_entity.type
_entity.pdbx_description
1 polymer ?
#
loop_
_entity_poly.entity_id
_entity_poly.type
_entity_poly.pdbx_seq_one_letter_code
_entity_poly.pdbx_strand_id
1 'polypeptide(L)' 'MLKNEFINILTKERKQGYYFGRIDEEYLKMEIVDVKRNFYVCGPDEFVKSINSILERMGASTDLIVFEK' A
#
# COMPACT_ATOMS: atom_id res chain seq x y z
N MET A 1 -8.99 3.57 17.93
CA MET A 1 -8.87 2.54 16.88
C MET A 1 -9.29 3.14 15.55
N LEU A 2 -8.63 2.76 14.45
CA LEU A 2 -8.68 3.42 13.13
C LEU A 2 -10.04 3.34 12.39
N LYS A 3 -10.97 2.47 12.81
CA LYS A 3 -12.33 2.34 12.22
C LYS A 3 -12.27 2.22 10.68
N ASN A 4 -12.87 3.17 9.95
CA ASN A 4 -12.96 3.16 8.49
C ASN A 4 -11.63 3.56 7.81
N GLU A 5 -10.65 4.06 8.57
CA GLU A 5 -9.32 4.38 8.09
C GLU A 5 -8.41 3.13 8.06
N PHE A 6 -8.95 1.94 8.36
CA PHE A 6 -8.24 0.67 8.28
C PHE A 6 -8.86 -0.25 7.24
N ILE A 7 -8.12 -0.45 6.14
CA ILE A 7 -8.57 -1.24 5.00
C ILE A 7 -7.80 -2.57 4.98
N ASN A 8 -8.53 -3.67 4.82
CA ASN A 8 -7.96 -5.01 4.75
C ASN A 8 -8.11 -5.58 3.33
N ILE A 9 -7.02 -6.15 2.83
CA ILE A 9 -6.93 -6.76 1.52
C ILE A 9 -6.59 -8.24 1.69
N LEU A 10 -7.42 -9.13 1.14
CA LEU A 10 -7.28 -10.57 1.26
C LEU A 10 -6.83 -11.18 -0.07
N THR A 11 -5.63 -11.73 -0.10
CA THR A 11 -5.02 -12.29 -1.33
C THR A 11 -5.56 -13.67 -1.70
N LYS A 12 -6.19 -14.39 -0.76
CA LYS A 12 -6.58 -15.80 -0.91
C LYS A 12 -8.06 -16.10 -0.60
N GLU A 13 -8.79 -15.15 -0.02
CA GLU A 13 -10.18 -15.36 0.42
C GLU A 13 -11.08 -14.22 -0.06
N ARG A 14 -12.19 -14.57 -0.72
CA ARG A 14 -13.27 -13.62 -1.02
C ARG A 14 -14.22 -13.55 0.17
N LYS A 15 -14.29 -12.40 0.82
CA LYS A 15 -15.16 -12.15 1.96
C LYS A 15 -15.89 -10.83 1.81
N GLN A 16 -17.18 -10.80 2.14
CA GLN A 16 -17.98 -9.59 2.07
C GLN A 16 -17.37 -8.49 2.95
N GLY A 17 -17.21 -7.29 2.39
CA GLY A 17 -16.61 -6.14 3.07
C GLY A 17 -15.08 -6.05 2.99
N TYR A 18 -14.42 -6.94 2.24
CA TYR A 18 -12.97 -6.94 2.06
C TYR A 18 -12.60 -6.89 0.57
N TYR A 19 -11.52 -6.17 0.24
CA TYR A 19 -10.97 -6.23 -1.12
C TYR A 19 -10.29 -7.58 -1.33
N PHE A 20 -10.59 -8.24 -2.45
CA PHE A 20 -9.94 -9.48 -2.85
C PHE A 20 -8.89 -9.21 -3.91
N GLY A 21 -7.64 -9.53 -3.62
CA GLY A 21 -6.52 -9.32 -4.53
C GLY A 21 -5.22 -9.01 -3.80
N ARG A 22 -4.22 -8.58 -4.55
CA ARG A 22 -2.96 -8.04 -4.00
C ARG A 22 -3.09 -6.52 -3.89
N ILE A 23 -2.28 -5.94 -3.02
CA ILE A 23 -2.01 -4.50 -3.01
C ILE A 23 -1.04 -4.20 -4.15
N ASP A 24 -1.58 -3.89 -5.32
CA ASP A 24 -0.85 -3.61 -6.55
C ASP A 24 -1.01 -2.13 -6.97
N GLU A 25 -0.44 -1.78 -8.12
CA GLU A 25 -0.47 -0.41 -8.61
C GLU A 25 -1.87 0.09 -8.95
N GLU A 26 -2.76 -0.78 -9.43
CA GLU A 26 -4.14 -0.42 -9.74
C GLU A 26 -4.90 -0.09 -8.45
N TYR A 27 -4.75 -0.93 -7.43
CA TYR A 27 -5.33 -0.68 -6.12
C TYR A 27 -4.78 0.61 -5.48
N LEU A 28 -3.45 0.79 -5.49
CA LEU A 28 -2.83 1.97 -4.90
C LEU A 28 -3.24 3.27 -5.60
N LYS A 29 -3.40 3.26 -6.93
CA LYS A 29 -3.93 4.42 -7.68
C LYS A 29 -5.39 4.74 -7.37
N MET A 30 -6.19 3.73 -7.03
CA MET A 30 -7.59 3.92 -6.64
C MET A 30 -7.70 4.57 -5.25
N GLU A 31 -6.85 4.17 -4.30
CA GLU A 31 -6.93 4.62 -2.91
C GLU A 31 -6.08 5.88 -2.60
N ILE A 32 -4.93 6.05 -3.25
CA ILE A 32 -4.02 7.18 -2.99
C ILE A 32 -4.37 8.34 -3.91
N VAL A 33 -5.10 9.31 -3.38
CA VAL A 33 -5.44 10.56 -4.07
C VAL A 33 -4.26 11.54 -4.12
N ASP A 34 -3.43 11.57 -3.06
CA ASP A 34 -2.29 12.48 -2.92
C ASP A 34 -1.01 11.71 -2.62
N VAL A 35 -0.20 11.51 -3.66
CA VAL A 35 1.06 10.75 -3.62
C VAL A 35 2.22 11.52 -2.98
N LYS A 36 2.07 12.81 -2.67
CA LYS A 36 3.15 13.63 -2.09
C LYS A 36 3.24 13.51 -0.56
N ARG A 37 2.51 12.55 0.03
CA ARG A 37 2.47 12.30 1.47
C ARG A 37 3.57 11.35 1.92
N ASN A 38 3.72 11.24 3.24
CA ASN A 38 4.58 10.24 3.87
C ASN A 38 3.92 8.86 3.80
N PHE A 39 4.69 7.88 3.36
CA PHE A 39 4.32 6.46 3.35
C PHE A 39 5.22 5.69 4.32
N TYR A 40 4.60 4.84 5.12
CA TYR A 40 5.32 3.87 5.94
C TYR A 40 4.95 2.49 5.43
N VAL A 41 5.95 1.68 5.10
CA VAL A 41 5.74 0.34 4.53
C VAL A 41 6.57 -0.65 5.33
N CYS A 42 5.91 -1.68 5.84
CA CYS A 42 6.57 -2.79 6.53
C CYS A 42 6.07 -4.13 5.99
N GLY A 43 6.89 -5.17 6.14
CA GLY A 43 6.61 -6.52 5.66
C GLY A 43 7.86 -7.23 5.16
N PRO A 44 7.71 -8.38 4.50
CA PRO A 44 8.83 -9.08 3.88
C PRO A 44 9.55 -8.22 2.84
N ASP A 45 10.86 -8.41 2.67
CA ASP A 45 11.71 -7.58 1.80
C ASP A 45 11.13 -7.37 0.39
N GLU A 46 10.68 -8.46 -0.26
CA GLU A 46 10.09 -8.40 -1.60
C GLU A 46 8.77 -7.63 -1.64
N PHE A 47 7.99 -7.66 -0.56
CA PHE A 47 6.76 -6.87 -0.44
C PHE A 47 7.11 -5.39 -0.35
N VAL A 48 8.00 -5.02 0.57
CA VAL A 48 8.43 -3.64 0.78
C VAL A 48 8.98 -3.07 -0.53
N LYS A 49 9.92 -3.77 -1.16
CA LYS A 49 10.51 -3.38 -2.44
C LYS A 49 9.45 -3.17 -3.53
N SER A 50 8.48 -4.09 -3.64
CA SER A 50 7.42 -3.98 -4.65
C SER A 50 6.54 -2.74 -4.44
N ILE A 51 6.13 -2.44 -3.20
CA ILE A 51 5.27 -1.30 -2.90
C ILE A 51 6.03 0.01 -3.15
N ASN A 52 7.30 0.09 -2.77
CA ASN A 52 8.10 1.29 -2.97
C ASN A 52 8.26 1.63 -4.44
N SER A 53 8.60 0.63 -5.25
CA SER A 53 8.73 0.84 -6.69
C SER A 53 7.42 1.31 -7.33
N ILE A 54 6.26 0.90 -6.78
CA ILE A 54 4.96 1.43 -7.23
C ILE A 54 4.79 2.89 -6.81
N LEU A 55 5.02 3.21 -5.54
CA LEU A 55 4.89 4.58 -5.00
C LEU A 55 5.83 5.56 -5.71
N GLU A 56 7.08 5.17 -5.97
CA GLU A 56 8.06 5.94 -6.74
C GLU A 56 7.56 6.21 -8.16
N ARG A 57 7.03 5.20 -8.86
CA ARG A 57 6.43 5.38 -10.20
C ARG A 57 5.22 6.30 -10.19
N MET A 58 4.47 6.33 -9.09
CA MET A 58 3.35 7.24 -8.89
C MET A 58 3.81 8.66 -8.52
N GLY A 59 5.08 8.88 -8.21
CA GLY A 59 5.66 10.20 -7.90
C GLY A 59 5.88 10.48 -6.41
N ALA A 60 5.84 9.46 -5.54
CA ALA A 60 6.25 9.61 -4.15
C ALA A 60 7.77 9.89 -4.07
N SER A 61 8.16 10.79 -3.17
CA SER A 61 9.59 11.01 -2.90
C SER A 61 10.15 9.88 -2.05
N THR A 62 11.37 9.44 -2.37
CA THR A 62 12.08 8.35 -1.67
C THR A 62 12.36 8.67 -0.21
N ASP A 63 12.49 9.96 0.14
CA ASP A 63 12.69 10.42 1.52
C ASP A 63 11.44 10.26 2.39
N LEU A 64 10.29 10.04 1.76
CA LEU A 64 8.99 9.93 2.40
C LEU A 64 8.58 8.46 2.60
N ILE A 65 9.45 7.50 2.27
CA ILE A 65 9.18 6.07 2.45
C ILE A 65 10.09 5.48 3.53
N VAL A 66 9.51 5.13 4.67
CA VAL A 66 10.23 4.58 5.83
C VAL A 66 10.04 3.06 5.89
N PHE A 67 11.15 2.33 6.09
CA PHE A 67 11.19 0.87 6.23
C PHE A 67 11.83 0.46 7.56
N GLU A 68 11.15 -0.40 8.31
CA GLU A 68 11.77 -1.12 9.42
C GLU A 68 12.26 -2.50 8.94
N LYS A 69 13.48 -2.86 9.37
CA LYS A 69 14.15 -4.16 9.13
C LYS A 69 14.00 -5.06 10.35
#